data_AF-A0A9E0Q353-F1
#
_entry.id   AF-A0A9E0Q353-F1
#
_cell.length_a   1.000
_cell.length_b   1.000
_cell.length_c   1.000
_cell.angle_alpha   90.00
_cell.angle_beta   90.00
_cell.angle_gamma   90.00
#
_symmetry.space_group_name_H-M   'P 1'
#
loop_
_entity.id
_entity.type
_entity.pdbx_description
1 polymer ?
#
loop_
_entity_poly.entity_id
_entity_poly.type
_entity_poly.pdbx_seq_one_letter_code
_entity_poly.pdbx_strand_id
1 'polypeptide(L)'
;MMQQYLRIKAEHPDTLVLYRMGDFYELFFGDAEKAARLLDITLTRRGQSAGEPVVMAGVPFHSVESYLGRLIKLGESVAICEQVGDVATAKGPVERKVVRVITPGTLTDAELLSDKAESVLMAVHQGPRHQCGLAWFSVTQAQLQFAQCAPDELADWIARVDPSELLYSAGLSPTFENRLKGWCASHGVAATIRPQWQFDPALGQRKLLELFKVASLGTWNAQDLPLAHAAAAALLGYAEHTQGQPLSHMQGIV
;
A
#
# COMPACT_ATOMS: atom_id res chain seq x y z
N MET A 1 14.71 -22.96 2.60
CA MET A 1 13.32 -22.46 2.43
C MET A 1 13.01 -21.36 3.43
N MET A 2 12.93 -21.65 4.74
CA MET A 2 12.65 -20.61 5.77
C MET A 2 13.60 -19.40 5.74
N GLN A 3 14.90 -19.60 5.51
CA GLN A 3 15.84 -18.47 5.36
C GLN A 3 15.46 -17.51 4.22
N GLN A 4 14.99 -18.05 3.09
CA GLN A 4 14.56 -17.26 1.93
C GLN A 4 13.25 -16.53 2.22
N TYR A 5 12.28 -17.22 2.86
CA TYR A 5 11.04 -16.60 3.33
C TYR A 5 11.33 -15.44 4.31
N LEU A 6 12.16 -15.65 5.33
CA LEU A 6 12.49 -14.62 6.32
C LEU A 6 13.18 -13.41 5.69
N ARG A 7 14.04 -13.62 4.67
CA ARG A 7 14.64 -12.52 3.91
C ARG A 7 13.57 -11.69 3.18
N ILE A 8 12.66 -12.35 2.48
CA ILE A 8 11.56 -11.67 1.77
C ILE A 8 10.61 -10.97 2.76
N LYS A 9 10.29 -11.61 3.89
CA LYS A 9 9.44 -11.02 4.93
C LYS A 9 10.11 -9.81 5.58
N ALA A 10 11.43 -9.78 5.71
CA ALA A 10 12.15 -8.61 6.22
C ALA A 10 12.06 -7.39 5.28
N GLU A 11 11.84 -7.60 3.98
CA GLU A 11 11.56 -6.53 3.01
C GLU A 11 10.10 -6.04 3.09
N HIS A 12 9.20 -6.85 3.66
CA HIS A 12 7.77 -6.60 3.79
C HIS A 12 7.25 -6.85 5.23
N PRO A 13 7.78 -6.13 6.25
CA PRO A 13 7.51 -6.43 7.65
C PRO A 13 6.02 -6.28 8.02
N ASP A 14 5.38 -5.24 7.49
CA ASP A 14 3.99 -4.87 7.84
C ASP A 14 2.94 -5.42 6.85
N THR A 15 3.37 -6.20 5.85
CA THR A 15 2.52 -6.72 4.77
C THR A 15 2.45 -8.24 4.84
N LEU A 16 1.28 -8.83 4.63
CA LEU A 16 1.14 -10.28 4.56
C LEU A 16 1.90 -10.82 3.33
N VAL A 17 2.74 -11.83 3.52
CA VAL A 17 3.46 -12.47 2.39
C VAL A 17 2.80 -13.79 2.02
N LEU A 18 2.12 -13.82 0.86
CA LEU A 18 1.63 -15.04 0.24
C LEU A 18 2.80 -15.71 -0.52
N TYR A 19 3.35 -16.76 0.08
CA TYR A 19 4.55 -17.43 -0.43
C TYR A 19 4.19 -18.68 -1.25
N ARG A 20 4.50 -18.67 -2.56
CA ARG A 20 4.13 -19.76 -3.49
C ARG A 20 4.85 -21.07 -3.15
N MET A 21 4.07 -22.09 -2.83
CA MET A 21 4.49 -23.44 -2.46
C MET A 21 3.67 -24.49 -3.21
N GLY A 22 4.13 -24.88 -4.40
CA GLY A 22 3.37 -25.81 -5.25
C GLY A 22 2.03 -25.19 -5.63
N ASP A 23 0.92 -25.86 -5.34
CA ASP A 23 -0.44 -25.40 -5.61
C ASP A 23 -1.07 -24.52 -4.51
N PHE A 24 -0.27 -24.07 -3.53
CA PHE A 24 -0.74 -23.21 -2.45
C PHE A 24 0.05 -21.89 -2.37
N TYR A 25 -0.59 -20.87 -1.81
CA TYR A 25 0.13 -19.78 -1.16
C TYR A 25 0.10 -20.02 0.33
N GLU A 26 1.27 -20.09 0.93
CA GLU A 26 1.45 -20.30 2.36
C GLU A 26 1.92 -19.00 3.03
N LEU A 27 1.44 -18.77 4.25
CA LEU A 27 1.92 -17.75 5.16
C LEU A 27 2.53 -18.45 6.38
N PHE A 28 3.46 -17.79 7.06
CA PHE A 28 4.17 -18.36 8.21
C PHE A 28 4.16 -17.41 9.41
N PHE A 29 4.30 -17.99 10.60
CA PHE A 29 4.43 -17.27 11.88
C PHE A 29 3.26 -16.26 12.10
N GLY A 30 3.57 -15.00 12.40
CA GLY A 30 2.56 -13.96 12.65
C GLY A 30 1.63 -13.73 11.47
N ASP A 31 2.12 -13.86 10.23
CA ASP A 31 1.27 -13.75 9.04
C ASP A 31 0.26 -14.89 8.97
N ALA A 32 0.67 -16.12 9.34
CA ALA A 32 -0.21 -17.27 9.39
C ALA A 32 -1.32 -17.11 10.43
N GLU A 33 -0.97 -16.66 11.64
CA GLU A 33 -1.94 -16.42 12.71
C GLU A 33 -2.94 -15.33 12.33
N LYS A 34 -2.44 -14.24 11.75
CA LYS A 34 -3.27 -13.13 11.27
C LYS A 34 -4.20 -13.58 10.14
N ALA A 35 -3.67 -14.24 9.11
CA ALA A 35 -4.46 -14.72 7.99
C ALA A 35 -5.49 -15.78 8.41
N ALA A 36 -5.14 -16.71 9.30
CA ALA A 36 -6.08 -17.69 9.84
C ALA A 36 -7.29 -17.03 10.49
N ARG A 37 -7.07 -15.98 11.31
CA ARG A 37 -8.15 -15.22 11.95
C ARG A 37 -9.00 -14.43 10.97
N LEU A 38 -8.38 -13.74 10.01
CA LEU A 38 -9.09 -12.86 9.07
C LEU A 38 -9.85 -13.63 7.99
N LEU A 39 -9.27 -14.73 7.52
CA LEU A 39 -9.80 -15.53 6.42
C LEU A 39 -10.63 -16.72 6.87
N ASP A 40 -10.63 -17.03 8.18
CA ASP A 40 -11.24 -18.24 8.75
C ASP A 40 -10.70 -19.51 8.08
N ILE A 41 -9.37 -19.62 8.02
CA ILE A 41 -8.65 -20.77 7.46
C ILE A 41 -7.87 -21.51 8.54
N THR A 42 -7.64 -22.80 8.33
CA THR A 42 -6.98 -23.66 9.31
C THR A 42 -5.54 -23.24 9.56
N LEU A 43 -5.23 -22.92 10.81
CA LEU A 43 -3.87 -22.73 11.30
C LEU A 43 -3.24 -24.10 11.61
N THR A 44 -2.07 -24.37 11.04
CA THR A 44 -1.36 -25.65 11.22
C THR A 44 0.11 -25.41 11.58
N ARG A 45 0.84 -26.49 11.85
CA ARG A 45 2.29 -26.43 12.13
C ARG A 45 3.01 -27.48 11.30
N ARG A 46 4.13 -27.12 10.67
CA ARG A 46 4.92 -28.03 9.84
C ARG A 46 6.42 -27.84 10.03
N GLY A 47 7.09 -28.89 10.51
CA GLY A 47 8.53 -28.86 10.71
C GLY A 47 8.95 -27.89 11.81
N GLN A 48 10.25 -27.57 11.84
CA GLN A 48 10.85 -26.69 12.84
C GLN A 48 11.85 -25.73 12.17
N SER A 49 11.97 -24.53 12.71
CA SER A 49 12.99 -23.55 12.35
C SER A 49 13.60 -22.98 13.62
N ALA A 50 14.92 -23.03 13.75
CA ALA A 50 15.65 -22.62 14.96
C ALA A 50 15.14 -23.28 16.26
N GLY A 51 14.67 -24.53 16.19
CA GLY A 51 14.15 -25.28 17.33
C GLY A 51 12.65 -25.10 17.61
N GLU A 52 12.01 -24.12 16.98
CA GLU A 52 10.59 -23.82 17.18
C GLU A 52 9.72 -24.35 16.03
N PRO A 53 8.50 -24.84 16.30
CA PRO A 53 7.55 -25.26 15.27
C PRO A 53 7.18 -24.11 14.33
N VAL A 54 7.24 -24.35 13.01
CA VAL A 54 6.80 -23.34 12.03
C VAL A 54 5.28 -23.37 11.96
N VAL A 55 4.64 -22.31 12.47
CA VAL A 55 3.20 -22.06 12.32
C VAL A 55 2.93 -21.62 10.88
N MET A 56 1.92 -22.21 10.25
CA MET A 56 1.56 -21.92 8.86
C MET A 56 0.06 -21.97 8.61
N ALA A 57 -0.38 -21.17 7.65
CA ALA A 57 -1.73 -21.20 7.08
C ALA A 57 -1.59 -21.06 5.55
N GLY A 58 -2.56 -21.54 4.78
CA GLY A 58 -2.44 -21.45 3.33
C GLY A 58 -3.78 -21.49 2.62
N VAL A 59 -3.77 -20.95 1.40
CA VAL A 59 -4.92 -20.91 0.49
C VAL A 59 -4.55 -21.55 -0.84
N PRO A 60 -5.48 -22.28 -1.50
CA PRO A 60 -5.23 -22.85 -2.81
C PRO A 60 -5.03 -21.77 -3.86
N PHE A 61 -4.05 -21.97 -4.75
CA PHE A 61 -3.71 -21.07 -5.87
C PHE A 61 -4.93 -20.58 -6.64
N HIS A 62 -5.72 -21.55 -7.10
CA HIS A 62 -6.87 -21.36 -7.99
C HIS A 62 -8.00 -20.55 -7.34
N SER A 63 -7.92 -20.30 -6.03
CA SER A 63 -8.91 -19.54 -5.26
C SER A 63 -8.32 -18.30 -4.60
N VAL A 64 -7.04 -17.98 -4.85
CA VAL A 64 -6.32 -16.92 -4.12
C VAL A 64 -7.00 -15.56 -4.25
N GLU A 65 -7.57 -15.25 -5.41
CA GLU A 65 -8.24 -13.97 -5.70
C GLU A 65 -9.39 -13.69 -4.73
N SER A 66 -10.20 -14.69 -4.40
CA SER A 66 -11.29 -14.54 -3.42
C SER A 66 -10.76 -14.17 -2.03
N TYR A 67 -9.66 -14.78 -1.60
CA TYR A 67 -9.02 -14.46 -0.33
C TYR A 67 -8.34 -13.09 -0.34
N LEU A 68 -7.71 -12.71 -1.46
CA LEU A 68 -7.15 -11.38 -1.66
C LEU A 68 -8.24 -10.31 -1.54
N GLY A 69 -9.38 -10.48 -2.22
CA GLY A 69 -10.48 -9.53 -2.13
C GLY A 69 -11.00 -9.35 -0.70
N ARG A 70 -11.02 -10.43 0.10
CA ARG A 70 -11.37 -10.36 1.53
C ARG A 70 -10.31 -9.61 2.35
N LEU A 71 -9.03 -9.91 2.16
CA LEU A 71 -7.93 -9.22 2.86
C LEU A 71 -7.93 -7.73 2.55
N ILE A 72 -8.08 -7.37 1.28
CA ILE A 72 -8.08 -5.97 0.84
C ILE A 72 -9.28 -5.21 1.43
N LYS A 73 -10.47 -5.82 1.47
CA LYS A 73 -11.65 -5.23 2.15
C LYS A 73 -11.46 -5.04 3.66
N LEU A 74 -10.56 -5.80 4.27
CA LEU A 74 -10.18 -5.65 5.68
C LEU A 74 -9.02 -4.66 5.88
N GLY A 75 -8.57 -3.99 4.80
CA GLY A 75 -7.48 -3.02 4.83
C GLY A 75 -6.09 -3.64 4.84
N GLU A 76 -5.95 -4.93 4.51
CA GLU A 76 -4.68 -5.66 4.56
C GLU A 76 -3.95 -5.64 3.23
N SER A 77 -2.73 -5.12 3.22
CA SER A 77 -1.82 -5.24 2.08
C SER A 77 -1.19 -6.63 2.01
N VAL A 78 -1.01 -7.13 0.78
CA VAL A 78 -0.52 -8.48 0.50
C VAL A 78 0.58 -8.46 -0.56
N ALA A 79 1.75 -9.02 -0.22
CA ALA A 79 2.84 -9.27 -1.15
C ALA A 79 2.72 -10.70 -1.72
N ILE A 80 2.64 -10.83 -3.05
CA ILE A 80 2.61 -12.11 -3.75
C ILE A 80 4.03 -12.49 -4.12
N CYS A 81 4.50 -13.57 -3.50
CA CYS A 81 5.82 -14.13 -3.75
C CYS A 81 5.72 -15.38 -4.61
N GLU A 82 6.24 -15.28 -5.84
CA GLU A 82 6.24 -16.36 -6.83
C GLU A 82 7.58 -17.07 -6.93
N GLN A 83 7.54 -18.28 -7.50
CA GLN A 83 8.73 -19.00 -7.94
C GLN A 83 9.22 -18.40 -9.26
N VAL A 84 10.49 -18.05 -9.32
CA VAL A 84 11.14 -17.49 -10.51
C VAL A 84 12.24 -18.44 -10.96
N GLY A 85 12.32 -18.69 -12.25
CA GLY A 85 13.27 -19.63 -12.86
C GLY A 85 12.66 -21.01 -13.10
N ASP A 86 13.46 -21.88 -13.71
CA ASP A 86 13.01 -23.21 -14.15
C ASP A 86 13.12 -24.23 -13.00
N VAL A 87 11.95 -24.70 -12.55
CA VAL A 87 11.80 -25.69 -11.47
C VAL A 87 12.44 -27.03 -11.84
N ALA A 88 12.51 -27.36 -13.13
CA ALA A 88 13.00 -28.65 -13.62
C ALA A 88 14.54 -28.76 -13.61
N THR A 89 15.25 -27.62 -13.69
CA THR A 89 16.72 -27.60 -13.82
C THR A 89 17.45 -27.11 -12.58
N ALA A 90 16.73 -26.60 -11.56
CA ALA A 90 17.33 -26.05 -10.35
C ALA A 90 17.86 -27.13 -9.39
N LYS A 91 19.18 -27.15 -9.15
CA LYS A 91 19.80 -27.88 -8.03
C LYS A 91 19.70 -27.05 -6.74
N GLY A 92 18.56 -27.11 -6.07
CA GLY A 92 18.33 -26.41 -4.78
C GLY A 92 16.94 -25.76 -4.70
N PRO A 93 16.65 -25.00 -3.63
CA PRO A 93 15.39 -24.26 -3.53
C PRO A 93 15.26 -23.27 -4.70
N VAL A 94 14.17 -23.39 -5.47
CA VAL A 94 13.84 -22.47 -6.57
C VAL A 94 13.84 -21.03 -6.06
N GLU A 95 14.41 -20.12 -6.84
CA GLU A 95 14.42 -18.70 -6.52
C GLU A 95 12.97 -18.21 -6.40
N ARG A 96 12.76 -17.26 -5.50
CA ARG A 96 11.46 -16.67 -5.24
C ARG A 96 11.61 -15.19 -5.06
N LYS A 97 10.66 -14.46 -5.66
CA LYS A 97 10.63 -13.00 -5.66
C LYS A 97 9.20 -12.54 -5.42
N VAL A 98 9.06 -11.41 -4.76
CA VAL A 98 7.79 -10.69 -4.75
C VAL A 98 7.59 -10.11 -6.14
N VAL A 99 6.54 -10.58 -6.82
CA VAL A 99 6.21 -10.12 -8.18
C VAL A 99 5.20 -8.98 -8.16
N ARG A 100 4.44 -8.87 -7.07
CA ARG A 100 3.38 -7.88 -6.91
C ARG A 100 3.11 -7.60 -5.45
N VAL A 101 2.88 -6.34 -5.10
CA VAL A 101 2.32 -5.92 -3.82
C VAL A 101 0.94 -5.33 -4.09
N ILE A 102 -0.08 -5.87 -3.44
CA ILE A 102 -1.46 -5.44 -3.57
C ILE A 102 -1.81 -4.70 -2.30
N THR A 103 -2.30 -3.47 -2.44
CA THR A 103 -2.76 -2.65 -1.31
C THR A 103 -4.16 -2.12 -1.59
N PRO A 104 -4.93 -1.75 -0.56
CA PRO A 104 -6.28 -1.24 -0.74
C PRO A 104 -6.37 0.02 -1.60
N GLY A 105 -5.34 0.88 -1.60
CA GLY A 105 -5.32 2.12 -2.38
C GLY A 105 -4.72 2.01 -3.77
N THR A 106 -3.96 0.95 -4.08
CA THR A 106 -3.31 0.78 -5.39
C THR A 106 -3.86 -0.39 -6.19
N LEU A 107 -5.10 -0.81 -5.90
CA LEU A 107 -5.74 -1.93 -6.57
C LEU A 107 -6.20 -1.55 -7.97
N THR A 108 -5.77 -2.32 -8.97
CA THR A 108 -6.16 -2.14 -10.39
C THR A 108 -7.02 -3.29 -10.92
N ASP A 109 -7.02 -4.44 -10.24
CA ASP A 109 -7.72 -5.63 -10.72
C ASP A 109 -9.23 -5.47 -10.51
N ALA A 110 -9.97 -5.40 -11.62
CA ALA A 110 -11.43 -5.27 -11.60
C ALA A 110 -12.12 -6.40 -10.82
N GLU A 111 -11.55 -7.61 -10.82
CA GLU A 111 -12.09 -8.78 -10.10
C GLU A 111 -11.99 -8.64 -8.57
N LEU A 112 -11.04 -7.85 -8.09
CA LEU A 112 -10.85 -7.55 -6.66
C LEU A 112 -11.62 -6.30 -6.23
N LEU A 113 -11.97 -5.42 -7.19
CA LEU A 113 -12.85 -4.28 -6.98
C LEU A 113 -14.31 -4.74 -7.00
N SER A 114 -15.16 -4.13 -6.18
CA SER A 114 -16.61 -4.24 -6.41
C SER A 114 -17.00 -3.33 -7.58
N ASP A 115 -17.99 -3.72 -8.39
CA ASP A 115 -18.46 -3.05 -9.63
C ASP A 115 -18.68 -1.51 -9.56
N LYS A 116 -18.69 -0.89 -8.38
CA LYS A 116 -18.91 0.54 -8.16
C LYS A 116 -17.82 1.23 -7.31
N ALA A 117 -16.81 0.51 -6.86
CA ALA A 117 -15.78 1.08 -5.98
C ALA A 117 -14.52 1.41 -6.77
N GLU A 118 -14.01 2.61 -6.60
CA GLU A 118 -12.68 2.98 -7.06
C GLU A 118 -11.69 2.83 -5.91
N SER A 119 -10.52 2.27 -6.21
CA SER A 119 -9.41 2.23 -5.26
C SER A 119 -8.74 3.59 -5.24
N VAL A 120 -9.05 4.40 -4.23
CA VAL A 120 -8.44 5.72 -4.04
C VAL A 120 -7.34 5.65 -2.99
N LEU A 121 -6.14 6.11 -3.38
CA LEU A 121 -5.02 6.29 -2.48
C LEU A 121 -4.90 7.78 -2.14
N MET A 122 -4.89 8.10 -0.86
CA MET A 122 -4.72 9.45 -0.36
C MET A 122 -3.45 9.55 0.50
N ALA A 123 -2.75 10.68 0.43
CA ALA A 123 -1.66 11.02 1.32
C ALA A 123 -1.98 12.32 2.07
N VAL A 124 -1.67 12.33 3.36
CA VAL A 124 -1.86 13.47 4.26
C VAL A 124 -0.52 13.90 4.84
N HIS A 125 -0.19 15.17 4.66
CA HIS A 125 0.97 15.82 5.25
C HIS A 125 0.54 16.87 6.26
N GLN A 126 0.92 16.71 7.53
CA GLN A 126 0.78 17.78 8.53
C GLN A 126 1.92 18.78 8.36
N GLY A 127 1.58 19.98 7.91
CA GLY A 127 2.51 21.07 7.67
C GLY A 127 2.62 22.07 8.83
N PRO A 128 3.48 23.10 8.69
CA PRO A 128 3.54 24.21 9.64
C PRO A 128 2.25 25.05 9.63
N ARG A 129 2.11 25.93 10.63
CA ARG A 129 0.98 26.89 10.75
C ARG A 129 -0.40 26.25 10.79
N HIS A 130 -0.51 25.05 11.35
CA HIS A 130 -1.79 24.35 11.54
C HIS A 130 -2.54 24.14 10.21
N GLN A 131 -1.81 23.67 9.20
CA GLN A 131 -2.36 23.32 7.89
C GLN A 131 -1.95 21.90 7.48
N CYS A 132 -2.80 21.27 6.69
CA CYS A 132 -2.57 19.95 6.12
C CYS A 132 -2.53 20.05 4.60
N GLY A 133 -1.59 19.35 3.99
CA GLY A 133 -1.56 19.11 2.55
C GLY A 133 -2.14 17.74 2.24
N LEU A 134 -2.98 17.68 1.22
CA LEU A 134 -3.66 16.48 0.76
C LEU A 134 -3.30 16.25 -0.71
N ALA A 135 -3.03 15.00 -1.05
CA ALA A 135 -2.91 14.55 -2.41
C ALA A 135 -3.55 13.18 -2.56
N TRP A 136 -4.33 12.95 -3.61
CA TRP A 136 -4.94 11.66 -3.85
C TRP A 136 -5.10 11.39 -5.34
N PHE A 137 -5.24 10.11 -5.68
CA PHE A 137 -5.61 9.64 -7.01
C PHE A 137 -6.15 8.21 -6.91
N SER A 138 -6.75 7.73 -7.99
CA SER A 138 -6.94 6.31 -8.23
C SER A 138 -5.99 5.85 -9.33
N VAL A 139 -5.35 4.68 -9.18
CA VAL A 139 -4.39 4.16 -10.19
C VAL A 139 -5.05 3.99 -11.56
N THR A 140 -6.34 3.67 -11.59
CA THR A 140 -7.12 3.53 -12.83
C THR A 140 -7.51 4.87 -13.45
N GLN A 141 -7.46 5.95 -12.67
CA GLN A 141 -7.70 7.31 -13.14
C GLN A 141 -6.39 8.00 -13.49
N ALA A 142 -6.42 8.81 -14.54
CA ALA A 142 -5.24 9.55 -14.99
C ALA A 142 -5.11 10.93 -14.34
N GLN A 143 -5.75 11.17 -13.18
CA GLN A 143 -5.83 12.50 -12.56
C GLN A 143 -5.35 12.47 -11.12
N LEU A 144 -4.43 13.38 -10.79
CA LEU A 144 -4.07 13.71 -9.42
C LEU A 144 -4.98 14.82 -8.92
N GLN A 145 -5.27 14.82 -7.64
CA GLN A 145 -6.08 15.85 -7.02
C GLN A 145 -5.38 16.35 -5.75
N PHE A 146 -5.46 17.66 -5.52
CA PHE A 146 -4.79 18.32 -4.41
C PHE A 146 -5.73 19.18 -3.58
N ALA A 147 -5.43 19.29 -2.30
CA ALA A 147 -6.05 20.27 -1.43
C ALA A 147 -5.09 20.69 -0.32
N GLN A 148 -5.35 21.86 0.25
CA GLN A 148 -4.82 22.28 1.54
C GLN A 148 -5.97 22.67 2.43
N CYS A 149 -5.96 22.21 3.69
CA CYS A 149 -7.05 22.44 4.62
C CYS A 149 -6.53 22.64 6.04
N ALA A 150 -7.39 23.14 6.92
CA ALA A 150 -7.09 23.09 8.35
C ALA A 150 -7.22 21.64 8.88
N PRO A 151 -6.42 21.24 9.88
CA PRO A 151 -6.55 19.96 10.59
C PRO A 151 -7.96 19.57 11.03
N ASP A 152 -8.80 20.55 11.35
CA ASP A 152 -10.18 20.29 11.80
C ASP A 152 -11.13 19.97 10.62
N GLU A 153 -10.79 20.38 9.40
CA GLU A 153 -11.53 20.06 8.17
C GLU A 153 -11.09 18.73 7.55
N LEU A 154 -9.99 18.15 8.03
CA LEU A 154 -9.40 16.96 7.44
C LEU A 154 -10.37 15.78 7.41
N ALA A 155 -11.14 15.57 8.48
CA ALA A 155 -12.11 14.49 8.55
C ALA A 155 -13.18 14.61 7.45
N ASP A 156 -13.64 15.83 7.17
CA ASP A 156 -14.62 16.10 6.11
C ASP A 156 -14.03 15.87 4.72
N TRP A 157 -12.75 16.21 4.53
CA TRP A 157 -12.03 15.91 3.29
C TRP A 157 -11.87 14.41 3.08
N ILE A 158 -11.44 13.65 4.10
CA ILE A 158 -11.29 12.20 3.98
C ILE A 158 -12.66 11.55 3.72
N ALA A 159 -13.71 11.97 4.43
CA ALA A 159 -15.07 11.47 4.21
C ALA A 159 -15.61 11.76 2.80
N ARG A 160 -15.26 12.92 2.23
CA ARG A 160 -15.65 13.31 0.87
C ARG A 160 -14.92 12.50 -0.19
N VAL A 161 -13.62 12.26 0.01
CA VAL A 161 -12.77 11.53 -0.93
C VAL A 161 -13.00 10.02 -0.85
N ASP A 162 -13.37 9.52 0.33
CA ASP A 162 -13.60 8.10 0.64
C ASP A 162 -12.40 7.21 0.21
N PRO A 163 -11.17 7.47 0.70
CA PRO A 163 -10.01 6.71 0.27
C PRO A 163 -10.02 5.29 0.82
N SER A 164 -9.68 4.32 -0.03
CA SER A 164 -9.46 2.93 0.40
C SER A 164 -8.19 2.80 1.26
N GLU A 165 -7.20 3.66 1.02
CA GLU A 165 -5.96 3.70 1.79
C GLU A 165 -5.45 5.14 1.96
N LEU A 166 -5.00 5.43 3.18
CA LEU A 166 -4.47 6.72 3.58
C LEU A 166 -3.01 6.59 4.07
N LEU A 167 -2.13 7.32 3.41
CA LEU A 167 -0.72 7.47 3.77
C LEU A 167 -0.51 8.66 4.69
N TYR A 168 0.31 8.50 5.71
CA TYR A 168 0.70 9.60 6.59
C TYR A 168 2.15 9.50 7.06
N SER A 169 2.71 10.62 7.47
CA SER A 169 4.10 10.72 7.90
C SER A 169 4.33 10.13 9.29
N ALA A 170 5.43 9.41 9.47
CA ALA A 170 5.91 9.01 10.78
C ALA A 170 6.28 10.18 11.71
N GLY A 171 6.38 11.40 11.15
CA GLY A 171 6.65 12.64 11.91
C GLY A 171 5.41 13.37 12.41
N LEU A 172 4.20 12.78 12.32
CA LEU A 172 2.99 13.39 12.85
C LEU A 172 3.07 13.60 14.38
N SER A 173 2.41 14.64 14.88
CA SER A 173 2.21 14.76 16.33
C SER A 173 1.39 13.56 16.87
N PRO A 174 1.72 12.99 18.05
CA PRO A 174 1.00 11.82 18.57
C PRO A 174 -0.52 12.02 18.71
N THR A 175 -0.94 13.24 19.04
CA THR A 175 -2.36 13.60 19.14
C THR A 175 -3.08 13.55 17.79
N PHE A 176 -2.41 14.02 16.73
CA PHE A 176 -2.97 14.02 15.38
C PHE A 176 -2.95 12.61 14.79
N GLU A 177 -1.86 11.86 15.00
CA GLU A 177 -1.75 10.45 14.60
C GLU A 177 -2.86 9.59 15.21
N ASN A 178 -3.11 9.70 16.52
CA ASN A 178 -4.16 8.94 17.20
C ASN A 178 -5.56 9.29 16.67
N ARG A 179 -5.82 10.58 16.40
CA ARG A 179 -7.09 11.04 15.82
C ARG A 179 -7.29 10.45 14.43
N LEU A 180 -6.27 10.52 13.58
CA LEU A 180 -6.30 9.99 12.22
C LEU A 180 -6.51 8.47 12.20
N LYS A 181 -5.72 7.73 13.01
CA LYS A 181 -5.86 6.27 13.15
C LYS A 181 -7.23 5.86 13.65
N GLY A 182 -7.75 6.56 14.67
CA GLY A 182 -9.09 6.30 15.21
C GLY A 182 -10.18 6.51 14.16
N TRP A 183 -10.08 7.59 13.39
CA TRP A 183 -11.00 7.86 12.29
C TRP A 183 -10.94 6.76 11.22
N CYS A 184 -9.74 6.43 10.72
CA CYS A 184 -9.55 5.38 9.72
C CYS A 184 -10.11 4.02 10.18
N ALA A 185 -9.82 3.62 11.41
CA ALA A 185 -10.31 2.36 11.98
C ALA A 185 -11.84 2.31 12.06
N SER A 186 -12.50 3.43 12.40
CA SER A 186 -13.97 3.50 12.48
C SER A 186 -14.68 3.50 11.12
N HIS A 187 -13.97 3.85 10.04
CA HIS A 187 -14.53 3.92 8.67
C HIS A 187 -14.00 2.82 7.74
N GLY A 188 -13.14 1.91 8.23
CA GLY A 188 -12.58 0.83 7.42
C GLY A 188 -11.51 1.27 6.41
N VAL A 189 -10.90 2.45 6.61
CA VAL A 189 -9.83 2.96 5.75
C VAL A 189 -8.48 2.38 6.20
N ALA A 190 -7.71 1.82 5.27
CA ALA A 190 -6.36 1.34 5.59
C ALA A 190 -5.43 2.52 5.87
N ALA A 191 -4.69 2.48 6.97
CA ALA A 191 -3.81 3.58 7.38
C ALA A 191 -2.34 3.14 7.34
N THR A 192 -1.58 3.67 6.38
CA THR A 192 -0.19 3.26 6.10
C THR A 192 0.80 4.36 6.50
N ILE A 193 1.69 4.05 7.43
CA ILE A 193 2.74 4.97 7.87
C ILE A 193 3.90 4.99 6.87
N ARG A 194 4.38 6.17 6.53
CA ARG A 194 5.50 6.38 5.61
C ARG A 194 6.59 7.25 6.27
N PRO A 195 7.88 7.02 5.96
CA PRO A 195 8.97 7.81 6.53
C PRO A 195 8.82 9.32 6.26
N GLN A 196 9.18 10.15 7.23
CA GLN A 196 8.99 11.61 7.13
C GLN A 196 9.68 12.24 5.92
N TRP A 197 10.87 11.74 5.54
CA TRP A 197 11.63 12.24 4.39
C TRP A 197 10.90 12.05 3.05
N GLN A 198 9.88 11.18 2.99
CA GLN A 198 9.05 11.01 1.79
C GLN A 198 8.06 12.17 1.61
N PHE A 199 7.79 12.96 2.65
CA PHE A 199 6.89 14.10 2.61
C PHE A 199 7.65 15.42 2.52
N ASP A 200 8.39 15.59 1.42
CA ASP A 200 9.17 16.79 1.17
C ASP A 200 8.55 17.61 0.01
N PRO A 201 8.24 18.91 0.21
CA PRO A 201 7.64 19.76 -0.81
C PRO A 201 8.46 19.86 -2.09
N ALA A 202 9.78 20.04 -1.97
CA ALA A 202 10.66 20.24 -3.14
C ALA A 202 10.81 18.94 -3.95
N LEU A 203 10.92 17.80 -3.27
CA LEU A 203 10.87 16.48 -3.87
C LEU A 203 9.56 16.26 -4.63
N GLY A 204 8.44 16.60 -4.00
CA GLY A 204 7.11 16.47 -4.59
C GLY A 204 6.96 17.32 -5.84
N GLN A 205 7.31 18.59 -5.76
CA GLN A 205 7.26 19.49 -6.92
C GLN A 205 8.12 18.96 -8.06
N ARG A 206 9.36 18.54 -7.78
CA ARG A 206 10.25 17.96 -8.79
C ARG A 206 9.66 16.71 -9.43
N LYS A 207 9.13 15.77 -8.63
CA LYS A 207 8.47 14.56 -9.13
C LYS A 207 7.28 14.89 -10.03
N LEU A 208 6.46 15.87 -9.66
CA LEU A 208 5.30 16.28 -10.46
C LEU A 208 5.71 16.91 -11.80
N LEU A 209 6.74 17.77 -11.80
CA LEU A 209 7.27 18.36 -13.03
C LEU A 209 7.88 17.28 -13.97
N GLU A 210 8.62 16.32 -13.41
CA GLU A 210 9.18 15.18 -14.14
C GLU A 210 8.06 14.28 -14.71
N LEU A 211 7.05 13.96 -13.90
CA LEU A 211 5.91 13.12 -14.28
C LEU A 211 5.13 13.72 -15.46
N PHE A 212 4.74 14.99 -15.35
CA PHE A 212 3.94 15.67 -16.37
C PHE A 212 4.76 16.28 -17.51
N LYS A 213 6.10 16.24 -17.42
CA LYS A 213 7.04 16.80 -18.41
C LYS A 213 6.77 18.29 -18.69
N VAL A 214 6.56 19.06 -17.63
CA VAL A 214 6.27 20.51 -17.68
C VAL A 214 7.31 21.32 -16.92
N ALA A 215 7.43 22.60 -17.24
CA ALA A 215 8.33 23.52 -16.55
C ALA A 215 7.72 24.13 -15.27
N SER A 216 6.40 24.11 -15.12
CA SER A 216 5.69 24.63 -13.94
C SER A 216 4.36 23.90 -13.74
N LEU A 217 3.80 23.98 -12.53
CA LEU A 217 2.47 23.45 -12.19
C LEU A 217 1.37 24.52 -12.32
N GLY A 218 1.71 25.69 -12.88
CA GLY A 218 0.81 26.83 -12.98
C GLY A 218 -0.43 26.57 -13.85
N THR A 219 -0.33 25.68 -14.84
CA THR A 219 -1.44 25.32 -15.74
C THR A 219 -2.62 24.69 -15.01
N TRP A 220 -2.39 24.10 -13.83
CA TRP A 220 -3.44 23.48 -12.99
C TRP A 220 -3.71 24.29 -11.72
N ASN A 221 -3.23 25.55 -11.64
CA ASN A 221 -3.28 26.35 -10.41
C ASN A 221 -2.66 25.64 -9.18
N ALA A 222 -1.73 24.71 -9.42
CA ALA A 222 -1.13 23.88 -8.38
C ALA A 222 0.29 24.34 -8.01
N GLN A 223 0.72 25.51 -8.49
CA GLN A 223 2.08 26.01 -8.30
C GLN A 223 2.39 26.34 -6.83
N ASP A 224 1.44 26.95 -6.12
CA ASP A 224 1.64 27.49 -4.76
C ASP A 224 1.01 26.58 -3.69
N LEU A 225 1.10 25.26 -3.87
CA LEU A 225 0.55 24.25 -2.95
C LEU A 225 1.65 23.35 -2.31
N PRO A 226 2.64 23.91 -1.60
CA PRO A 226 3.82 23.16 -1.13
C PRO A 226 3.47 22.00 -0.19
N LEU A 227 2.43 22.13 0.65
CA LEU A 227 2.00 21.03 1.52
C LEU A 227 1.38 19.88 0.72
N ALA A 228 0.65 20.18 -0.36
CA ALA A 228 0.09 19.16 -1.23
C ALA A 228 1.20 18.51 -2.05
N HIS A 229 2.24 19.24 -2.46
CA HIS A 229 3.43 18.67 -3.08
C HIS A 229 4.13 17.67 -2.14
N ALA A 230 4.28 17.99 -0.86
CA ALA A 230 4.82 17.06 0.13
C ALA A 230 3.99 15.78 0.24
N ALA A 231 2.66 15.89 0.28
CA ALA A 231 1.78 14.72 0.25
C ALA A 231 1.94 13.93 -1.06
N ALA A 232 2.00 14.61 -2.21
CA ALA A 232 2.17 14.01 -3.53
C ALA A 232 3.51 13.27 -3.66
N ALA A 233 4.59 13.74 -3.03
CA ALA A 233 5.89 13.08 -3.03
C ALA A 233 5.80 11.66 -2.47
N ALA A 234 5.17 11.53 -1.29
CA ALA A 234 4.97 10.25 -0.62
C ALA A 234 3.98 9.38 -1.38
N LEU A 235 2.88 9.97 -1.86
CA LEU A 235 1.84 9.31 -2.65
C LEU A 235 2.41 8.64 -3.91
N LEU A 236 3.13 9.41 -4.74
CA LEU A 236 3.75 8.93 -5.96
C LEU A 236 4.81 7.88 -5.67
N GLY A 237 5.69 8.13 -4.68
CA GLY A 237 6.73 7.17 -4.32
C GLY A 237 6.18 5.83 -3.80
N TYR A 238 5.08 5.86 -3.05
CA TYR A 238 4.42 4.64 -2.59
C TYR A 238 3.79 3.88 -3.75
N ALA A 239 3.03 4.57 -4.59
CA ALA A 239 2.37 3.95 -5.73
C ALA A 239 3.35 3.37 -6.76
N GLU A 240 4.44 4.07 -7.08
CA GLU A 240 5.51 3.55 -7.95
C GLU A 240 6.13 2.28 -7.36
N HIS A 241 6.34 2.24 -6.04
CA HIS A 241 6.88 1.07 -5.35
C HIS A 241 5.92 -0.12 -5.39
N THR A 242 4.63 0.08 -5.14
CA THR A 242 3.62 -1.00 -5.16
C THR A 242 3.35 -1.51 -6.57
N GLN A 243 3.38 -0.64 -7.58
CA GLN A 243 3.16 -1.00 -8.99
C GLN A 243 4.42 -1.57 -9.65
N GLY A 244 5.60 -1.33 -9.08
CA GLY A 244 6.88 -1.75 -9.65
C GLY A 244 7.26 -1.01 -10.94
N GLN A 245 6.55 0.06 -11.30
CA GLN A 245 6.74 0.82 -12.52
C GLN A 245 6.37 2.32 -12.34
N PRO A 246 6.92 3.22 -13.18
CA PRO A 246 6.52 4.62 -13.18
C PRO A 246 5.05 4.83 -13.57
N LEU A 247 4.38 5.82 -12.97
CA LEU A 247 2.97 6.16 -13.23
C LEU A 247 2.79 7.02 -14.50
N SER A 248 3.41 6.61 -15.60
CA SER A 248 3.48 7.39 -16.84
C SER A 248 2.12 7.67 -17.53
N HIS A 249 1.05 6.99 -17.11
CA HIS A 249 -0.30 7.19 -17.63
C HIS A 249 -1.02 8.40 -17.02
N MET A 250 -0.46 9.02 -15.98
CA MET A 250 -1.03 10.21 -15.35
C MET A 250 -1.04 11.40 -16.31
N GLN A 251 -2.19 12.05 -16.48
CA GLN A 251 -2.44 13.07 -17.50
C GLN A 251 -2.50 14.49 -16.93
N GLY A 252 -2.85 14.68 -15.65
CA GLY A 252 -2.87 16.02 -15.07
C GLY A 252 -3.26 16.08 -13.61
N ILE A 253 -3.45 17.32 -13.14
CA ILE A 253 -3.91 17.66 -11.80
C ILE A 253 -5.29 18.34 -11.91
N VAL A 254 -6.18 18.10 -10.95
CA VAL A 254 -7.50 18.76 -10.85
C VAL A 254 -7.62 19.46 -9.50
#